data_AF-A0A930FQC1-F1
#
_entry.id   AF-A0A930FQC1-F1
#
_cell.length_a   1.000
_cell.length_b   1.000
_cell.length_c   1.000
_cell.angle_alpha   90.00
_cell.angle_beta   90.00
_cell.angle_gamma   90.00
#
_symmetry.space_group_name_H-M   'P 1'
#
loop_
_entity.id
_entity.type
_entity.pdbx_description
1 polymer ?
#
loop_
_entity_poly.entity_id
_entity_poly.type
_entity_poly.pdbx_seq_one_letter_code
_entity_poly.pdbx_strand_id
1 'polypeptide(L)'
;MSRMLILSPLDGRVIPLEEVPDEVFAEKVLGDGAAVIPENGNIYSPIDGEIVSIPESLHAYGIRSDAGIEMIVHFGLETVNLKGEGFSPKVKVGDRVKAGQLLCIADMDFLKSKGINTVTPVLVTDGAEEGSFSVKTGEIRHGEEIMTAEISVDAAAAADGDAQKADPSDAQPAGKAAAAAPPAKKKFPIDFDFLQKLGKSLMTVIAVMPAAGLMISLGNILTMSFPEGFGLMAGNTMAQIGWAIIGNLHILFAAAIGGSWAKEKAGGAFAAVIAFCLINVVTGAMLGVSSAMLEDPTAVTHTLLGKEILVKDYFVNILGRPALNMGVFVGIIAGFVGANAYNKYYNFRKLPDALSFFNGKRFVPLVVIFYSTVTAILLSVVWPVVQGGINDFGVWIANSSSTSPILAPFIYGTLERLLLPFGLHHMLTIPMNYTSFGGTYT
;
A
#
# COMPACT_ATOMS: atom_id res chain seq x y z
N MET A 1 5.71 -14.02 25.75
CA MET A 1 6.69 -13.10 25.15
C MET A 1 7.90 -13.94 24.81
N SER A 2 8.27 -14.01 23.54
CA SER A 2 9.46 -14.75 23.09
C SER A 2 10.56 -13.73 22.79
N ARG A 3 11.79 -14.03 23.20
CA ARG A 3 12.97 -13.17 22.94
C ARG A 3 13.78 -13.78 21.81
N MET A 4 14.17 -12.98 20.83
CA MET A 4 15.12 -13.38 19.80
C MET A 4 16.46 -12.69 20.02
N LEU A 5 17.50 -13.51 20.00
CA LEU A 5 18.89 -13.08 20.04
C LEU A 5 19.31 -12.69 18.62
N ILE A 6 19.89 -11.50 18.49
CA ILE A 6 20.43 -10.99 17.24
C ILE A 6 21.95 -10.94 17.41
N LEU A 7 22.67 -11.58 16.49
CA LEU A 7 24.13 -11.63 16.51
C LEU A 7 24.72 -10.46 15.72
N SER A 8 25.95 -10.07 16.06
CA SER A 8 26.69 -9.10 15.28
C SER A 8 27.02 -9.68 13.91
N PRO A 9 26.71 -8.97 12.81
CA PRO A 9 27.10 -9.38 11.46
C PRO A 9 28.57 -9.01 11.14
N LEU A 10 29.28 -8.34 12.06
CA LEU A 10 30.57 -7.72 11.81
C LEU A 10 31.48 -7.83 13.05
N ASP A 11 32.78 -7.81 12.82
CA ASP A 11 33.77 -7.53 13.87
C ASP A 11 34.01 -6.03 13.98
N GLY A 12 34.07 -5.50 15.19
CA GLY A 12 34.47 -4.12 15.47
C GLY A 12 33.75 -3.52 16.65
N ARG A 13 33.36 -2.24 16.57
CA ARG A 13 32.78 -1.52 17.70
C ARG A 13 31.33 -1.16 17.48
N VAL A 14 30.46 -1.59 18.39
CA VAL A 14 29.03 -1.23 18.39
C VAL A 14 28.85 0.17 18.97
N ILE A 15 28.10 0.98 18.24
CA ILE A 15 27.66 2.31 18.64
C ILE A 15 26.11 2.37 18.61
N PRO A 16 25.49 3.20 19.46
CA PRO A 16 24.07 3.52 19.35
C PRO A 16 23.75 4.11 17.97
N LEU A 17 22.52 3.88 17.48
CA LEU A 17 22.10 4.46 16.19
C LEU A 17 22.18 6.00 16.21
N GLU A 18 21.93 6.61 17.36
CA GLU A 18 21.98 8.06 17.57
C GLU A 18 23.38 8.66 17.32
N GLU A 19 24.44 7.85 17.34
CA GLU A 19 25.82 8.27 17.05
C GLU A 19 26.21 8.06 15.58
N VAL A 20 25.32 7.49 14.76
CA VAL A 20 25.56 7.30 13.32
C VAL A 20 25.49 8.65 12.60
N PRO A 21 26.51 9.05 11.82
CA PRO A 21 26.54 10.33 11.12
C PRO A 21 25.70 10.31 9.83
N ASP A 22 24.46 9.85 9.93
CA ASP A 22 23.45 9.84 8.87
C ASP A 22 22.05 9.93 9.54
N GLU A 23 21.30 10.97 9.19
CA GLU A 23 20.02 11.28 9.84
C GLU A 23 18.97 10.17 9.65
N VAL A 24 19.00 9.42 8.53
CA VAL A 24 18.03 8.35 8.25
C VAL A 24 18.20 7.21 9.24
N PHE A 25 19.44 6.89 9.60
CA PHE A 25 19.75 5.84 10.57
C PHE A 25 19.66 6.35 12.01
N ALA A 26 20.18 7.55 12.30
CA ALA A 26 20.16 8.12 13.64
C ALA A 26 18.75 8.43 14.17
N GLU A 27 17.81 8.78 13.27
CA GLU A 27 16.41 8.97 13.64
C GLU A 27 15.57 7.67 13.60
N LYS A 28 16.20 6.50 13.38
CA LYS A 28 15.54 5.19 13.33
C LYS A 28 14.41 5.12 12.31
N VAL A 29 14.56 5.82 11.17
CA VAL A 29 13.51 5.97 10.14
C VAL A 29 13.17 4.63 9.47
N LEU A 30 14.18 3.79 9.27
CA LEU A 30 14.10 2.48 8.61
C LEU A 30 13.78 1.34 9.58
N GLY A 31 14.10 1.49 10.86
CA GLY A 31 13.99 0.46 11.87
C GLY A 31 14.81 0.81 13.11
N ASP A 32 14.61 0.07 14.20
CA ASP A 32 15.42 0.18 15.42
C ASP A 32 16.56 -0.85 15.40
N GLY A 33 17.59 -0.66 16.23
CA GLY A 33 18.74 -1.56 16.29
C GLY A 33 20.01 -0.86 16.73
N ALA A 34 21.13 -1.20 16.09
CA ALA A 34 22.46 -0.71 16.42
C ALA A 34 23.28 -0.46 15.15
N ALA A 35 24.42 0.21 15.27
CA ALA A 35 25.39 0.27 14.19
C ALA A 35 26.75 -0.25 14.66
N VAL A 36 27.51 -0.81 13.72
CA VAL A 36 28.87 -1.31 13.97
C VAL A 36 29.85 -0.50 13.13
N ILE A 37 30.94 -0.05 13.74
CA ILE A 37 32.13 0.45 13.06
C ILE A 37 33.00 -0.79 12.73
N PRO A 38 33.04 -1.25 11.47
CA PRO A 38 33.66 -2.53 11.13
C PRO A 38 35.19 -2.45 11.11
N GLU A 39 35.85 -3.50 11.61
CA GLU A 39 37.30 -3.72 11.48
C GLU A 39 37.67 -4.27 10.09
N ASN A 40 36.79 -5.08 9.51
CA ASN A 40 37.00 -5.76 8.24
C ASN A 40 35.73 -5.74 7.37
N GLY A 41 35.85 -6.17 6.12
CA GLY A 41 34.74 -6.14 5.16
C GLY A 41 33.87 -7.39 5.13
N ASN A 42 34.05 -8.36 6.02
CA ASN A 42 33.27 -9.60 6.00
C ASN A 42 31.93 -9.39 6.70
N ILE A 43 30.84 -9.53 5.95
CA ILE A 43 29.47 -9.33 6.45
C ILE A 43 28.82 -10.69 6.64
N TYR A 44 28.33 -10.96 7.84
CA TYR A 44 27.71 -12.23 8.23
C TYR A 44 26.21 -12.06 8.51
N SER A 45 25.47 -13.16 8.53
CA SER A 45 24.05 -13.15 8.90
C SER A 45 23.89 -12.94 10.40
N PRO A 46 23.11 -11.95 10.87
CA PRO A 46 22.83 -11.74 12.28
C PRO A 46 21.80 -12.74 12.85
N ILE A 47 21.03 -13.40 11.98
CA ILE A 47 19.94 -14.31 12.35
C ILE A 47 19.86 -15.51 11.38
N ASP A 48 19.15 -16.55 11.79
CA ASP A 48 18.67 -17.60 10.90
C ASP A 48 17.49 -17.07 10.07
N GLY A 49 17.47 -17.32 8.76
CA GLY A 49 16.37 -16.82 7.92
C GLY A 49 16.57 -17.02 6.43
N GLU A 50 15.72 -16.36 5.64
CA GLU A 50 15.78 -16.29 4.19
C GLU A 50 16.25 -14.90 3.74
N ILE A 51 17.10 -14.83 2.72
CA ILE A 51 17.49 -13.57 2.07
C ILE A 51 16.32 -13.07 1.21
N VAL A 52 15.63 -12.03 1.68
CA VAL A 52 14.44 -11.48 1.02
C VAL A 52 14.74 -10.29 0.12
N SER A 53 15.87 -9.61 0.31
CA SER A 53 16.28 -8.50 -0.57
C SER A 53 17.80 -8.31 -0.61
N ILE A 54 18.30 -8.05 -1.82
CA ILE A 54 19.65 -7.53 -2.08
C ILE A 54 19.47 -6.48 -3.19
N PRO A 55 19.78 -5.20 -2.97
CA PRO A 55 19.68 -4.17 -4.00
C PRO A 55 20.76 -4.37 -5.07
N GLU A 56 20.58 -3.82 -6.29
CA GLU A 56 21.57 -3.91 -7.37
C GLU A 56 22.96 -3.40 -6.97
N SER A 57 23.00 -2.45 -6.03
CA SER A 57 24.21 -1.89 -5.46
C SER A 57 24.92 -2.79 -4.43
N LEU A 58 24.37 -3.95 -4.09
CA LEU A 58 24.96 -5.02 -3.26
C LEU A 58 25.39 -4.63 -1.82
N HIS A 59 25.11 -3.41 -1.38
CA HIS A 59 25.56 -2.88 -0.09
C HIS A 59 24.67 -3.29 1.11
N ALA A 60 23.49 -3.86 0.86
CA ALA A 60 22.55 -4.20 1.92
C ALA A 60 21.95 -5.60 1.75
N TYR A 61 21.65 -6.25 2.86
CA TYR A 61 21.11 -7.60 2.90
C TYR A 61 19.89 -7.63 3.83
N GLY A 62 18.71 -7.80 3.22
CA GLY A 62 17.46 -7.99 3.95
C GLY A 62 17.23 -9.47 4.24
N ILE A 63 16.95 -9.79 5.50
CA ILE A 63 16.84 -11.17 6.01
C ILE A 63 15.52 -11.27 6.77
N ARG A 64 14.72 -12.30 6.48
CA ARG A 64 13.49 -12.60 7.21
C ARG A 64 13.64 -13.89 7.99
N SER A 65 13.41 -13.86 9.30
CA SER A 65 13.40 -15.07 10.13
C SER A 65 12.11 -15.86 9.98
N ASP A 66 12.13 -17.12 10.41
CA ASP A 66 10.93 -17.97 10.49
C ASP A 66 9.88 -17.43 11.46
N ALA A 67 10.32 -16.64 12.45
CA ALA A 67 9.46 -15.95 13.38
C ALA A 67 8.97 -14.58 12.84
N GLY A 68 9.12 -14.30 11.55
CA GLY A 68 8.57 -13.11 10.89
C GLY A 68 9.29 -11.79 11.17
N ILE A 69 10.44 -11.79 11.86
CA ILE A 69 11.27 -10.60 11.99
C ILE A 69 11.96 -10.32 10.66
N GLU A 70 11.86 -9.09 10.17
CA GLU A 70 12.65 -8.60 9.05
C GLU A 70 13.81 -7.73 9.55
N MET A 71 15.00 -8.03 9.07
CA MET A 71 16.22 -7.31 9.40
C MET A 71 16.92 -6.83 8.14
N ILE A 72 17.65 -5.72 8.26
CA ILE A 72 18.57 -5.24 7.23
C ILE A 72 19.96 -5.00 7.81
N VAL A 73 20.97 -5.54 7.15
CA VAL A 73 22.38 -5.19 7.36
C VAL A 73 22.79 -4.27 6.22
N HIS A 74 23.07 -2.99 6.52
CA HIS A 74 23.39 -1.97 5.52
C HIS A 74 24.86 -1.56 5.64
N PHE A 75 25.75 -2.07 4.78
CA PHE A 75 27.17 -1.84 4.93
C PHE A 75 27.60 -0.46 4.42
N GLY A 76 28.14 0.36 5.32
CA GLY A 76 28.59 1.72 5.05
C GLY A 76 27.47 2.71 4.73
N LEU A 77 27.75 4.00 4.91
CA LEU A 77 26.85 5.10 4.59
C LEU A 77 27.04 5.52 3.12
N GLU A 78 25.95 5.87 2.45
CA GLU A 78 25.92 6.26 1.02
C GLU A 78 26.48 5.25 0.00
N THR A 79 26.73 4.00 0.39
CA THR A 79 27.26 2.93 -0.47
C THR A 79 26.32 2.54 -1.62
N VAL A 80 25.05 2.94 -1.57
CA VAL A 80 24.11 2.87 -2.69
C VAL A 80 24.64 3.54 -3.96
N ASN A 81 25.42 4.62 -3.82
CA ASN A 81 25.97 5.40 -4.94
C ASN A 81 27.10 4.67 -5.69
N LEU A 82 27.65 3.60 -5.10
CA LEU A 82 28.73 2.81 -5.68
C LEU A 82 28.26 1.78 -6.71
N LYS A 83 26.95 1.58 -6.87
CA LYS A 83 26.34 0.70 -7.90
C LYS A 83 26.96 -0.72 -7.94
N GLY A 84 27.33 -1.26 -6.78
CA GLY A 84 27.87 -2.61 -6.63
C GLY A 84 29.40 -2.70 -6.68
N GLU A 85 30.11 -1.61 -7.00
CA GLU A 85 31.58 -1.59 -6.94
C GLU A 85 32.07 -1.73 -5.49
N GLY A 86 33.03 -2.64 -5.28
CA GLY A 86 33.60 -2.91 -3.96
C GLY A 86 32.83 -3.94 -3.12
N PHE A 87 31.80 -4.60 -3.66
CA PHE A 87 31.05 -5.64 -2.97
C PHE A 87 31.09 -6.98 -3.70
N SER A 88 31.37 -8.05 -2.96
CA SER A 88 31.44 -9.43 -3.47
C SER A 88 30.42 -10.33 -2.74
N PRO A 89 29.17 -10.42 -3.25
CA PRO A 89 28.12 -11.22 -2.62
C PRO A 89 28.46 -12.72 -2.64
N LYS A 90 28.08 -13.43 -1.57
CA LYS A 90 28.21 -14.89 -1.41
C LYS A 90 26.86 -15.61 -1.38
N VAL A 91 25.78 -14.85 -1.31
CA VAL A 91 24.39 -15.32 -1.29
C VAL A 91 23.57 -14.58 -2.35
N LYS A 92 22.43 -15.14 -2.70
CA LYS A 92 21.42 -14.51 -3.58
C LYS A 92 20.06 -14.46 -2.87
N VAL A 93 19.15 -13.63 -3.40
CA VAL A 93 17.76 -13.59 -2.93
C VAL A 93 17.11 -14.96 -3.06
N GLY A 94 16.42 -15.39 -2.00
CA GLY A 94 15.80 -16.71 -1.85
C GLY A 94 16.70 -17.76 -1.16
N ASP A 95 17.97 -17.47 -0.90
CA ASP A 95 18.82 -18.41 -0.16
C ASP A 95 18.45 -18.43 1.34
N ARG A 96 18.42 -19.63 1.92
CA ARG A 96 18.38 -19.83 3.38
C ARG A 96 19.76 -19.65 3.97
N VAL A 97 19.87 -18.86 5.03
CA VAL A 97 21.11 -18.57 5.75
C VAL A 97 21.00 -18.91 7.23
N LYS A 98 22.14 -19.28 7.82
CA LYS A 98 22.29 -19.46 9.26
C LYS A 98 22.98 -18.25 9.89
N ALA A 99 22.65 -17.94 11.14
CA ALA A 99 23.34 -16.91 11.91
C ALA A 99 24.85 -17.20 11.92
N GLY A 100 25.67 -16.19 11.64
CA GLY A 100 27.11 -16.31 11.45
C GLY A 100 27.56 -16.79 10.06
N GLN A 101 26.65 -17.06 9.12
CA GLN A 101 27.02 -17.39 7.74
C GLN A 101 27.48 -16.15 6.96
N LEU A 102 28.55 -16.27 6.18
CA LEU A 102 29.08 -15.18 5.36
C LEU A 102 28.11 -14.82 4.22
N LEU A 103 27.71 -13.54 4.17
CA LEU A 103 26.80 -12.98 3.17
C LEU A 103 27.54 -12.25 2.05
N CYS A 104 28.55 -11.47 2.40
CA CYS A 104 29.27 -10.59 1.47
C CYS A 104 30.66 -10.25 1.99
N ILE A 105 31.54 -9.90 1.05
CA ILE A 105 32.85 -9.32 1.35
C ILE A 105 32.91 -7.94 0.70
N ALA A 106 33.07 -6.90 1.51
CA ALA A 106 33.29 -5.53 1.10
C ALA A 106 34.80 -5.22 1.01
N ASP A 107 35.21 -4.51 -0.04
CA ASP A 107 36.58 -4.05 -0.23
C ASP A 107 36.82 -2.76 0.58
N MET A 108 37.41 -2.93 1.77
CA MET A 108 37.67 -1.83 2.70
C MET A 108 38.64 -0.79 2.13
N ASP A 109 39.62 -1.20 1.32
CA ASP A 109 40.60 -0.27 0.76
C ASP A 109 39.97 0.56 -0.36
N PHE A 110 39.13 -0.06 -1.19
CA PHE A 110 38.31 0.65 -2.16
C PHE A 110 37.39 1.67 -1.49
N LEU A 111 36.65 1.27 -0.45
CA LEU A 111 35.72 2.16 0.25
C LEU A 111 36.45 3.35 0.91
N LYS A 112 37.61 3.10 1.53
CA LYS A 112 38.47 4.16 2.07
C LYS A 112 38.98 5.10 0.98
N SER A 113 39.37 4.58 -0.19
CA SER A 113 39.82 5.40 -1.33
C SER A 113 38.74 6.33 -1.87
N LYS A 114 37.46 5.98 -1.67
CA LYS A 114 36.29 6.77 -2.04
C LYS A 114 35.79 7.69 -0.93
N GLY A 115 36.43 7.70 0.24
CA GLY A 115 36.02 8.50 1.39
C GLY A 115 34.70 8.07 2.02
N ILE A 116 34.32 6.81 1.83
CA ILE A 116 33.06 6.26 2.35
C ILE A 116 33.19 5.97 3.84
N ASN A 117 32.17 6.37 4.61
CA ASN A 117 32.06 5.98 6.00
C ASN A 117 31.54 4.55 6.09
N THR A 118 32.31 3.63 6.69
CA THR A 118 31.99 2.21 6.75
C THR A 118 31.07 1.83 7.92
N VAL A 119 30.62 2.80 8.74
CA VAL A 119 29.60 2.56 9.77
C VAL A 119 28.43 1.80 9.16
N THR A 120 28.10 0.65 9.75
CA THR A 120 27.14 -0.30 9.20
C THR A 120 25.95 -0.44 10.14
N PRO A 121 24.79 0.15 9.79
CA PRO A 121 23.54 -0.08 10.50
C PRO A 121 23.06 -1.53 10.39
N VAL A 122 22.64 -2.07 11.53
CA VAL A 122 22.03 -3.39 11.70
C VAL A 122 20.67 -3.17 12.33
N LEU A 123 19.62 -3.24 11.52
CA LEU A 123 18.29 -2.79 11.92
C LEU A 123 17.27 -3.93 11.85
N VAL A 124 16.31 -3.88 12.76
CA VAL A 124 15.04 -4.60 12.68
C VAL A 124 14.01 -3.67 12.05
N THR A 125 13.52 -4.03 10.87
CA THR A 125 12.62 -3.20 10.05
C THR A 125 11.15 -3.56 10.21
N ASP A 126 10.85 -4.78 10.64
CA ASP A 126 9.48 -5.26 10.90
C ASP A 126 9.48 -6.48 11.86
N GLY A 127 8.33 -6.78 12.47
CA GLY A 127 8.11 -7.99 13.26
C GLY A 127 8.55 -7.96 14.73
N ALA A 128 8.98 -6.80 15.26
CA ALA A 128 9.30 -6.60 16.68
C ALA A 128 8.47 -5.47 17.30
N GLU A 129 8.18 -5.53 18.60
CA GLU A 129 7.45 -4.46 19.29
C GLU A 129 8.34 -3.19 19.43
N GLU A 130 7.77 -2.03 19.10
CA GLU A 130 8.44 -0.72 19.22
C GLU A 130 8.96 -0.52 20.67
N GLY A 131 10.26 -0.26 20.83
CA GLY A 131 10.87 0.06 22.13
C GLY A 131 11.35 -1.13 22.97
N SER A 132 11.39 -2.34 22.40
CA SER A 132 11.78 -3.58 23.12
C SER A 132 13.22 -4.04 22.90
N PHE A 133 14.14 -3.12 22.57
CA PHE A 133 15.53 -3.45 22.22
C PHE A 133 16.50 -3.22 23.38
N SER A 134 17.33 -4.22 23.64
CA SER A 134 18.53 -4.07 24.49
C SER A 134 19.76 -4.21 23.61
N VAL A 135 20.52 -3.13 23.43
CA VAL A 135 21.73 -3.08 22.60
C VAL A 135 22.97 -3.13 23.49
N LYS A 136 23.94 -3.97 23.14
CA LYS A 136 25.27 -3.96 23.76
C LYS A 136 26.17 -3.01 23.01
N THR A 137 26.86 -2.12 23.73
CA THR A 137 27.84 -1.19 23.17
C THR A 137 29.26 -1.63 23.52
N GLY A 138 30.24 -1.25 22.70
CA GLY A 138 31.64 -1.62 22.87
C GLY A 138 32.17 -2.56 21.80
N GLU A 139 33.31 -3.18 22.05
CA GLU A 139 33.93 -4.13 21.11
C GLU A 139 33.10 -5.40 20.99
N ILE A 140 32.92 -5.89 19.75
CA ILE A 140 32.13 -7.06 19.42
C ILE A 140 32.80 -7.87 18.31
N ARG A 141 32.65 -9.20 18.37
CA ARG A 141 32.98 -10.11 17.27
C ARG A 141 31.71 -10.56 16.55
N HIS A 142 31.84 -10.88 15.27
CA HIS A 142 30.74 -11.49 14.52
C HIS A 142 30.27 -12.77 15.24
N GLY A 143 28.95 -12.99 15.27
CA GLY A 143 28.37 -14.11 16.00
C GLY A 143 28.20 -13.90 17.51
N GLU A 144 28.74 -12.81 18.10
CA GLU A 144 28.39 -12.42 19.46
C GLU A 144 27.06 -11.65 19.49
N GLU A 145 26.34 -11.72 20.60
CA GLU A 145 25.05 -11.04 20.75
C GLU A 145 25.22 -9.51 20.72
N ILE A 146 24.66 -8.86 19.70
CA ILE A 146 24.65 -7.39 19.57
C ILE A 146 23.42 -6.78 20.22
N MET A 147 22.27 -7.44 20.08
CA MET A 147 21.02 -6.97 20.67
C MET A 147 20.01 -8.12 20.89
N THR A 148 19.03 -7.87 21.74
CA THR A 148 17.85 -8.73 21.91
C THR A 148 16.59 -7.95 21.53
N ALA A 149 15.65 -8.60 20.82
CA ALA A 149 14.34 -8.06 20.46
C ALA A 149 13.21 -8.91 21.09
N GLU A 150 12.16 -8.27 21.62
CA GLU A 150 10.95 -8.97 22.08
C GLU A 150 9.93 -9.09 20.94
N ILE A 151 9.39 -10.29 20.78
CA ILE A 151 8.46 -10.65 19.69
C ILE A 151 7.06 -10.83 20.28
N SER A 152 6.06 -10.24 19.61
CA SER A 152 4.65 -10.45 19.92
C SER A 152 4.21 -11.88 19.55
N VAL A 153 3.28 -12.43 20.32
CA VAL A 153 2.99 -13.88 20.37
C VAL A 153 2.41 -14.45 19.06
N ASP A 154 1.98 -13.61 18.13
CA ASP A 154 1.45 -14.03 16.82
C ASP A 154 2.52 -14.54 15.85
N ALA A 155 3.78 -14.13 16.00
CA ALA A 155 4.87 -14.52 15.10
C ALA A 155 5.59 -15.81 15.54
N ALA A 156 5.52 -16.16 16.83
CA ALA A 156 6.14 -17.37 17.38
C ALA A 156 5.39 -18.67 17.04
N ALA A 157 4.09 -18.58 16.72
CA ALA A 157 3.26 -19.76 16.39
C ALA A 157 3.59 -20.38 15.01
N ALA A 158 4.36 -19.70 14.16
CA ALA A 158 4.79 -20.21 12.85
C ALA A 158 6.07 -21.08 12.91
N ALA A 159 6.74 -21.17 14.06
CA ALA A 159 8.05 -21.80 14.19
C ALA A 159 8.03 -23.30 14.53
N ASP A 160 6.86 -23.91 14.69
CA ASP A 160 6.73 -25.34 15.05
C ASP A 160 5.81 -26.06 14.06
N GLY A 161 6.33 -26.28 12.85
CA GLY A 161 5.60 -26.95 11.77
C GLY A 161 6.51 -27.33 10.60
N ASP A 162 6.85 -28.62 10.54
CA ASP A 162 7.42 -29.37 9.41
C ASP A 162 8.84 -29.03 8.91
N ALA A 163 9.82 -29.64 9.57
CA ALA A 163 11.07 -30.03 8.94
C ALA A 163 10.87 -31.32 8.13
N GLN A 164 10.60 -31.21 6.82
CA GLN A 164 10.67 -32.35 5.91
C GLN A 164 11.93 -32.29 5.04
N LYS A 165 12.79 -33.28 5.27
CA LYS A 165 14.07 -33.53 4.60
C LYS A 165 13.87 -33.74 3.09
N ALA A 166 14.62 -33.02 2.28
CA ALA A 166 14.86 -33.38 0.87
C ALA A 166 16.29 -33.94 0.73
N ASP A 167 16.36 -35.15 0.17
CA ASP A 167 17.57 -35.95 -0.04
C ASP A 167 18.39 -35.41 -1.23
N PRO A 168 19.74 -35.46 -1.22
CA PRO A 168 20.58 -34.88 -2.25
C PRO A 168 21.00 -35.95 -3.27
N SER A 169 20.31 -36.02 -4.41
CA SER A 169 20.87 -36.64 -5.61
C SER A 169 20.25 -36.02 -6.86
N ASP A 170 20.96 -35.04 -7.43
CA ASP A 170 21.19 -34.90 -8.87
C ASP A 170 22.00 -33.63 -9.11
N ALA A 171 23.29 -33.69 -8.76
CA ALA A 171 24.28 -32.74 -9.22
C ALA A 171 25.15 -33.43 -10.28
N GLN A 172 25.00 -33.02 -11.53
CA GLN A 172 26.04 -33.24 -12.55
C GLN A 172 26.34 -31.93 -13.29
N PRO A 173 27.62 -31.70 -13.67
CA PRO A 173 28.16 -30.35 -13.77
C PRO A 173 28.25 -29.80 -15.19
N ALA A 174 28.22 -28.46 -15.23
CA ALA A 174 28.92 -27.55 -16.13
C ALA A 174 28.66 -27.64 -17.66
N GLY A 175 28.09 -26.54 -18.17
CA GLY A 175 28.27 -26.10 -19.55
C GLY A 175 28.36 -24.57 -19.60
N LYS A 176 29.59 -24.03 -19.72
CA LYS A 176 29.83 -22.61 -20.01
C LYS A 176 29.30 -22.28 -21.41
N ALA A 177 28.29 -21.42 -21.49
CA ALA A 177 27.97 -20.68 -22.70
C ALA A 177 27.92 -19.18 -22.33
N ALA A 178 28.81 -18.40 -22.92
CA ALA A 178 28.79 -16.95 -22.82
C ALA A 178 27.50 -16.44 -23.48
N ALA A 179 26.56 -15.94 -22.67
CA ALA A 179 25.34 -15.34 -23.17
C ALA A 179 25.63 -13.92 -23.67
N ALA A 180 25.45 -13.71 -24.97
CA ALA A 180 25.45 -12.40 -25.60
C ALA A 180 24.40 -11.47 -24.96
N ALA A 181 24.75 -10.19 -24.83
CA ALA A 181 23.88 -9.16 -24.27
C ALA A 181 22.52 -9.12 -25.02
N PRO A 182 21.38 -9.17 -24.32
CA PRO A 182 20.08 -9.08 -24.96
C PRO A 182 19.87 -7.68 -25.54
N PRO A 183 19.22 -7.56 -26.71
CA PRO A 183 18.98 -6.27 -27.33
C PRO A 183 18.03 -5.43 -26.45
N ALA A 184 18.27 -4.13 -26.41
CA ALA A 184 17.50 -3.18 -25.62
C ALA A 184 15.99 -3.30 -25.91
N LYS A 185 15.24 -3.85 -24.95
CA LYS A 185 13.78 -3.91 -25.02
C LYS A 185 13.24 -2.47 -25.00
N LYS A 186 12.48 -2.10 -26.04
CA LYS A 186 11.66 -0.88 -26.04
C LYS A 186 10.77 -0.89 -24.79
N LYS A 187 10.95 0.08 -23.90
CA LYS A 187 10.10 0.27 -22.71
C LYS A 187 8.68 0.53 -23.19
N PHE A 188 7.78 -0.42 -22.96
CA PHE A 188 6.34 -0.12 -22.97
C PHE A 188 6.06 0.94 -21.88
N PRO A 189 5.12 1.88 -22.09
CA PRO A 189 4.85 2.98 -21.16
C PRO A 189 4.13 2.55 -19.87
N ILE A 190 3.94 1.24 -19.67
CA ILE A 190 3.18 0.70 -18.55
C ILE A 190 4.17 0.28 -17.46
N ASP A 191 4.08 0.94 -16.31
CA ASP A 191 4.81 0.56 -15.10
C ASP A 191 4.14 -0.65 -14.44
N PHE A 192 4.67 -1.84 -14.75
CA PHE A 192 4.15 -3.11 -14.23
C PHE A 192 4.32 -3.23 -12.71
N ASP A 193 5.37 -2.63 -12.12
CA ASP A 193 5.59 -2.66 -10.68
C ASP A 193 4.52 -1.82 -9.97
N PHE A 194 4.20 -0.65 -10.53
CA PHE A 194 3.06 0.16 -10.07
C PHE A 194 1.74 -0.62 -10.15
N LEU A 195 1.44 -1.27 -11.29
CA LEU A 195 0.20 -2.04 -11.44
C LEU A 195 0.12 -3.22 -10.47
N GLN A 196 1.24 -3.89 -10.19
CA GLN A 196 1.29 -4.98 -9.23
C GLN A 196 1.05 -4.49 -7.80
N LYS A 197 1.68 -3.37 -7.40
CA LYS A 197 1.46 -2.73 -6.09
C LYS A 197 0.02 -2.23 -5.94
N LEU A 198 -0.53 -1.63 -6.99
CA LEU A 198 -1.92 -1.21 -7.03
C LEU A 198 -2.83 -2.42 -6.85
N GLY A 199 -2.66 -3.47 -7.65
CA GLY A 199 -3.42 -4.71 -7.51
C GLY A 199 -3.36 -5.29 -6.09
N LYS A 200 -2.18 -5.31 -5.46
CA LYS A 200 -2.00 -5.74 -4.06
C LYS A 200 -2.82 -4.89 -3.09
N SER A 201 -2.79 -3.56 -3.24
CA SER A 201 -3.53 -2.65 -2.36
C SER A 201 -5.06 -2.79 -2.48
N LEU A 202 -5.56 -3.25 -3.63
CA LEU A 202 -6.98 -3.45 -3.89
C LEU A 202 -7.49 -4.82 -3.39
N MET A 203 -6.60 -5.81 -3.19
CA MET A 203 -6.99 -7.16 -2.77
C MET A 203 -7.74 -7.18 -1.43
N THR A 204 -7.34 -6.32 -0.47
CA THR A 204 -7.99 -6.24 0.85
C THR A 204 -9.49 -5.94 0.73
N VAL A 205 -9.87 -5.05 -0.19
CA VAL A 205 -11.28 -4.69 -0.40
C VAL A 205 -12.00 -5.78 -1.20
N ILE A 206 -11.34 -6.33 -2.22
CA ILE A 206 -11.89 -7.40 -3.06
C ILE A 206 -12.19 -8.65 -2.22
N ALA A 207 -11.38 -8.96 -1.21
CA ALA A 207 -11.60 -10.09 -0.32
C ALA A 207 -12.91 -10.02 0.49
N VAL A 208 -13.47 -8.82 0.70
CA VAL A 208 -14.72 -8.61 1.44
C VAL A 208 -15.95 -8.82 0.53
N MET A 209 -15.79 -8.71 -0.79
CA MET A 209 -16.89 -8.80 -1.76
C MET A 209 -17.65 -10.13 -1.74
N PRO A 210 -17.01 -11.31 -1.67
CA PRO A 210 -17.72 -12.59 -1.56
C PRO A 210 -18.59 -12.66 -0.32
N ALA A 211 -18.11 -12.14 0.81
CA ALA A 211 -18.88 -12.10 2.06
C ALA A 211 -20.10 -11.18 1.92
N ALA A 212 -19.94 -9.99 1.31
CA ALA A 212 -21.06 -9.09 1.04
C ALA A 212 -22.12 -9.73 0.12
N GLY A 213 -21.68 -10.38 -0.96
CA GLY A 213 -22.58 -11.09 -1.88
C GLY A 213 -23.29 -12.27 -1.24
N LEU A 214 -22.61 -13.02 -0.38
CA LEU A 214 -23.20 -14.12 0.40
C LEU A 214 -24.30 -13.60 1.33
N MET A 215 -24.04 -12.50 2.06
CA MET A 215 -25.02 -11.89 2.96
C MET A 215 -26.27 -11.41 2.21
N ILE A 216 -26.11 -10.78 1.03
CA ILE A 216 -27.25 -10.40 0.19
C ILE A 216 -28.03 -11.63 -0.27
N SER A 217 -27.33 -12.67 -0.74
CA SER A 217 -27.96 -13.88 -1.27
C SER A 217 -28.75 -14.62 -0.20
N LEU A 218 -28.13 -14.88 0.96
CA LEU A 218 -28.78 -15.55 2.09
C LEU A 218 -29.90 -14.71 2.69
N GLY A 219 -29.71 -13.39 2.80
CA GLY A 219 -30.74 -12.46 3.26
C GLY A 219 -31.98 -12.53 2.38
N ASN A 220 -31.80 -12.46 1.05
CA ASN A 220 -32.91 -12.55 0.09
C ASN A 220 -33.60 -13.93 0.16
N ILE A 221 -32.85 -15.04 0.24
CA ILE A 221 -33.43 -16.38 0.42
C ILE A 221 -34.29 -16.43 1.69
N LEU A 222 -33.81 -15.84 2.79
CA LEU A 222 -34.54 -15.82 4.05
C LEU A 222 -35.82 -14.98 3.95
N THR A 223 -35.78 -13.82 3.27
CA THR A 223 -36.98 -13.01 3.02
C THR A 223 -38.02 -13.72 2.16
N MET A 224 -37.58 -14.52 1.17
CA MET A 224 -38.48 -15.31 0.33
C MET A 224 -39.07 -16.51 1.09
N SER A 225 -38.28 -17.12 1.97
CA SER A 225 -38.70 -18.29 2.77
C SER A 225 -39.62 -17.91 3.92
N PHE A 226 -39.42 -16.72 4.50
CA PHE A 226 -40.17 -16.19 5.62
C PHE A 226 -40.61 -14.75 5.31
N PRO A 227 -41.74 -14.56 4.60
CA PRO A 227 -42.17 -13.26 4.11
C PRO A 227 -42.76 -12.34 5.20
N GLU A 228 -42.91 -12.81 6.44
CA GLU A 228 -43.44 -12.03 7.56
C GLU A 228 -42.68 -12.27 8.87
N GLY A 229 -42.87 -11.36 9.82
CA GLY A 229 -42.35 -11.50 11.19
C GLY A 229 -40.82 -11.45 11.27
N PHE A 230 -40.26 -12.22 12.21
CA PHE A 230 -38.83 -12.19 12.51
C PHE A 230 -37.96 -12.66 11.33
N GLY A 231 -38.42 -13.63 10.54
CA GLY A 231 -37.67 -14.13 9.38
C GLY A 231 -37.47 -13.07 8.30
N LEU A 232 -38.51 -12.29 8.00
CA LEU A 232 -38.41 -11.15 7.09
C LEU A 232 -37.45 -10.08 7.63
N MET A 233 -37.56 -9.75 8.93
CA MET A 233 -36.68 -8.77 9.57
C MET A 233 -35.21 -9.21 9.52
N ALA A 234 -34.93 -10.47 9.84
CA ALA A 234 -33.59 -11.04 9.80
C ALA A 234 -33.04 -11.07 8.36
N GLY A 235 -33.86 -11.45 7.37
CA GLY A 235 -33.47 -11.51 5.96
C GLY A 235 -33.13 -10.13 5.40
N ASN A 236 -33.99 -9.14 5.65
CA ASN A 236 -33.75 -7.75 5.26
C ASN A 236 -32.47 -7.21 5.94
N THR A 237 -32.29 -7.45 7.24
CA THR A 237 -31.10 -7.01 7.98
C THR A 237 -29.84 -7.63 7.38
N MET A 238 -29.86 -8.92 7.09
CA MET A 238 -28.73 -9.64 6.49
C MET A 238 -28.37 -9.09 5.10
N ALA A 239 -29.38 -8.82 4.26
CA ALA A 239 -29.14 -8.20 2.96
C ALA A 239 -28.55 -6.78 3.09
N GLN A 240 -29.03 -5.99 4.06
CA GLN A 240 -28.50 -4.65 4.34
C GLN A 240 -27.03 -4.66 4.79
N ILE A 241 -26.57 -5.71 5.48
CA ILE A 241 -25.14 -5.85 5.83
C ILE A 241 -24.27 -5.91 4.56
N GLY A 242 -24.68 -6.71 3.57
CA GLY A 242 -23.91 -6.79 2.32
C GLY A 242 -23.98 -5.49 1.50
N TRP A 243 -25.15 -4.83 1.46
CA TRP A 243 -25.28 -3.52 0.84
C TRP A 243 -24.48 -2.43 1.56
N ALA A 244 -24.30 -2.50 2.88
CA ALA A 244 -23.47 -1.57 3.62
C ALA A 244 -22.01 -1.62 3.14
N ILE A 245 -21.50 -2.80 2.77
CA ILE A 245 -20.15 -2.97 2.23
C ILE A 245 -20.07 -2.40 0.81
N ILE A 246 -20.97 -2.81 -0.08
CA ILE A 246 -20.98 -2.38 -1.49
C ILE A 246 -21.22 -0.86 -1.61
N GLY A 247 -22.17 -0.33 -0.84
CA GLY A 247 -22.49 1.10 -0.83
C GLY A 247 -21.36 1.98 -0.27
N ASN A 248 -20.47 1.41 0.53
CA ASN A 248 -19.31 2.13 1.10
C ASN A 248 -17.98 1.79 0.43
N LEU A 249 -18.00 1.09 -0.71
CA LEU A 249 -16.79 0.62 -1.39
C LEU A 249 -15.75 1.72 -1.65
N HIS A 250 -16.21 2.92 -1.97
CA HIS A 250 -15.37 4.12 -2.18
C HIS A 250 -14.48 4.50 -0.96
N ILE A 251 -15.01 4.50 0.26
CA ILE A 251 -14.24 4.85 1.47
C ILE A 251 -13.37 3.66 1.92
N LEU A 252 -13.85 2.43 1.70
CA LEU A 252 -13.06 1.22 1.92
C LEU A 252 -11.80 1.20 1.05
N PHE A 253 -11.93 1.58 -0.24
CA PHE A 253 -10.78 1.74 -1.13
C PHE A 253 -9.83 2.86 -0.67
N ALA A 254 -10.34 4.01 -0.21
CA ALA A 254 -9.48 5.07 0.31
C ALA A 254 -8.63 4.57 1.48
N ALA A 255 -9.24 3.92 2.47
CA ALA A 255 -8.54 3.41 3.63
C ALA A 255 -7.55 2.29 3.27
N ALA A 256 -7.96 1.32 2.43
CA ALA A 256 -7.12 0.18 2.04
C ALA A 256 -5.89 0.62 1.23
N ILE A 257 -6.09 1.47 0.21
CA ILE A 257 -5.00 2.01 -0.60
C ILE A 257 -4.12 2.91 0.28
N GLY A 258 -4.73 3.77 1.09
CA GLY A 258 -4.03 4.67 2.00
C GLY A 258 -3.08 3.94 2.96
N GLY A 259 -3.55 2.85 3.57
CA GLY A 259 -2.77 2.03 4.49
C GLY A 259 -1.68 1.23 3.76
N SER A 260 -2.07 0.46 2.73
CA SER A 260 -1.13 -0.42 2.03
C SER A 260 -0.03 0.37 1.32
N TRP A 261 -0.37 1.48 0.67
CA TRP A 261 0.58 2.35 -0.01
C TRP A 261 1.48 3.12 0.97
N ALA A 262 1.07 3.26 2.23
CA ALA A 262 1.88 3.78 3.31
C ALA A 262 2.70 2.71 4.05
N LYS A 263 2.99 1.59 3.37
CA LYS A 263 3.73 0.44 3.94
C LYS A 263 3.00 -0.17 5.14
N GLU A 264 1.70 -0.40 4.99
CA GLU A 264 0.81 -0.94 6.02
C GLU A 264 0.73 -0.10 7.32
N LYS A 265 1.13 1.18 7.27
CA LYS A 265 1.06 2.09 8.41
C LYS A 265 -0.34 2.67 8.57
N ALA A 266 -0.92 2.52 9.77
CA ALA A 266 -2.26 3.05 10.10
C ALA A 266 -2.42 4.56 9.82
N GLY A 267 -1.34 5.34 9.94
CA GLY A 267 -1.37 6.78 9.66
C GLY A 267 -1.66 7.11 8.20
N GLY A 268 -1.29 6.26 7.24
CA GLY A 268 -1.64 6.42 5.83
C GLY A 268 -3.12 6.19 5.55
N ALA A 269 -3.71 5.15 6.15
CA ALA A 269 -5.14 4.88 6.08
C ALA A 269 -5.95 6.05 6.68
N PHE A 270 -5.53 6.54 7.86
CA PHE A 270 -6.15 7.70 8.49
C PHE A 270 -6.06 8.97 7.62
N ALA A 271 -4.89 9.25 7.05
CA ALA A 271 -4.69 10.37 6.12
C ALA A 271 -5.59 10.25 4.87
N ALA A 272 -5.76 9.04 4.33
CA ALA A 272 -6.61 8.81 3.18
C ALA A 272 -8.10 8.99 3.48
N VAL A 273 -8.57 8.56 4.66
CA VAL A 273 -9.96 8.81 5.09
C VAL A 273 -10.21 10.30 5.28
N ILE A 274 -9.26 11.05 5.87
CA ILE A 274 -9.36 12.52 5.93
C ILE A 274 -9.44 13.11 4.53
N ALA A 275 -8.56 12.67 3.62
CA ALA A 275 -8.56 13.15 2.24
C ALA A 275 -9.89 12.87 1.53
N PHE A 276 -10.45 11.67 1.74
CA PHE A 276 -11.74 11.27 1.18
C PHE A 276 -12.87 12.20 1.66
N CYS A 277 -12.94 12.47 2.96
CA CYS A 277 -13.94 13.40 3.52
C CYS A 277 -13.79 14.80 2.91
N LEU A 278 -12.56 15.33 2.88
CA LEU A 278 -12.31 16.69 2.44
C LEU A 278 -12.53 16.88 0.93
N ILE A 279 -12.09 15.94 0.09
CA ILE A 279 -12.31 16.03 -1.36
C ILE A 279 -13.81 16.06 -1.68
N ASN A 280 -14.59 15.17 -1.07
CA ASN A 280 -16.04 15.12 -1.29
C ASN A 280 -16.75 16.39 -0.80
N VAL A 281 -16.43 16.87 0.41
CA VAL A 281 -17.03 18.10 0.94
C VAL A 281 -16.67 19.33 0.11
N VAL A 282 -15.41 19.47 -0.30
CA VAL A 282 -14.95 20.64 -1.06
C VAL A 282 -15.57 20.65 -2.45
N THR A 283 -15.66 19.51 -3.15
CA THR A 283 -16.27 19.46 -4.49
C THR A 283 -17.75 19.90 -4.50
N GLY A 284 -18.55 19.44 -3.53
CA GLY A 284 -19.94 19.88 -3.40
C GLY A 284 -20.07 21.35 -3.06
N ALA A 285 -19.26 21.84 -2.11
CA ALA A 285 -19.27 23.24 -1.69
C ALA A 285 -18.82 24.19 -2.81
N MET A 286 -17.80 23.81 -3.58
CA MET A 286 -17.27 24.61 -4.69
C MET A 286 -18.28 24.83 -5.82
N LEU A 287 -19.16 23.86 -6.06
CA LEU A 287 -20.21 23.93 -7.07
C LEU A 287 -21.55 24.41 -6.49
N GLY A 288 -21.53 24.95 -5.26
CA GLY A 288 -22.70 25.60 -4.64
C GLY A 288 -23.88 24.67 -4.37
N VAL A 289 -23.65 23.36 -4.29
CA VAL A 289 -24.75 22.38 -4.12
C VAL A 289 -25.08 22.23 -2.65
N SER A 290 -26.36 22.45 -2.32
CA SER A 290 -26.89 22.23 -0.97
C SER A 290 -27.58 20.87 -0.86
N SER A 291 -27.79 20.37 0.36
CA SER A 291 -28.51 19.11 0.56
C SER A 291 -29.95 19.16 0.04
N ALA A 292 -30.61 20.31 0.11
CA ALA A 292 -31.96 20.50 -0.43
C ALA A 292 -32.01 20.33 -1.96
N MET A 293 -30.94 20.74 -2.67
CA MET A 293 -30.84 20.56 -4.12
C MET A 293 -30.68 19.09 -4.54
N LEU A 294 -30.23 18.20 -3.64
CA LEU A 294 -30.19 16.75 -3.94
C LEU A 294 -31.57 16.12 -3.93
N GLU A 295 -32.53 16.70 -3.19
CA GLU A 295 -33.90 16.19 -3.08
C GLU A 295 -34.82 16.74 -4.18
N ASP A 296 -34.44 17.85 -4.83
CA ASP A 296 -35.18 18.46 -5.95
C ASP A 296 -34.71 17.86 -7.30
N PRO A 297 -35.57 17.09 -8.01
CA PRO A 297 -35.22 16.46 -9.29
C PRO A 297 -34.96 17.44 -10.44
N THR A 298 -35.27 18.73 -10.24
CA THR A 298 -35.13 19.81 -11.23
C THR A 298 -34.02 20.80 -10.88
N ALA A 299 -33.38 20.66 -9.73
CA ALA A 299 -32.31 21.56 -9.31
C ALA A 299 -31.10 21.49 -10.26
N VAL A 300 -30.62 22.66 -10.65
CA VAL A 300 -29.45 22.82 -11.52
C VAL A 300 -28.34 23.57 -10.80
N THR A 301 -27.10 23.34 -11.23
CA THR A 301 -25.93 24.15 -10.85
C THR A 301 -25.06 24.40 -12.09
N HIS A 302 -24.07 25.28 -11.97
CA HIS A 302 -23.13 25.58 -13.04
C HIS A 302 -21.75 25.02 -12.72
N THR A 303 -21.12 24.39 -13.72
CA THR A 303 -19.70 24.04 -13.63
C THR A 303 -18.86 25.32 -13.51
N LEU A 304 -17.60 25.18 -13.09
CA LEU A 304 -16.66 26.30 -13.05
C LEU A 304 -16.38 26.92 -14.45
N LEU A 305 -16.79 26.23 -15.51
CA LEU A 305 -16.71 26.70 -16.90
C LEU A 305 -18.05 27.27 -17.41
N GLY A 306 -19.05 27.41 -16.55
CA GLY A 306 -20.36 28.03 -16.86
C GLY A 306 -21.40 27.10 -17.48
N LYS A 307 -21.11 25.81 -17.65
CA LYS A 307 -22.09 24.84 -18.19
C LYS A 307 -23.13 24.52 -17.12
N GLU A 308 -24.40 24.67 -17.44
CA GLU A 308 -25.50 24.20 -16.60
C GLU A 308 -25.54 22.66 -16.56
N ILE A 309 -25.64 22.10 -15.36
CA ILE A 309 -25.72 20.66 -15.09
C ILE A 309 -26.81 20.38 -14.06
N LEU A 310 -27.52 19.27 -14.26
CA LEU A 310 -28.58 18.83 -13.37
C LEU A 310 -27.99 18.16 -12.13
N VAL A 311 -28.37 18.62 -10.93
CA VAL A 311 -27.74 18.19 -9.68
C VAL A 311 -27.84 16.67 -9.49
N LYS A 312 -29.02 16.08 -9.76
CA LYS A 312 -29.27 14.64 -9.56
C LYS A 312 -28.37 13.72 -10.40
N ASP A 313 -27.87 14.21 -11.54
CA ASP A 313 -27.08 13.41 -12.49
C ASP A 313 -25.57 13.46 -12.18
N TYR A 314 -25.15 14.42 -11.36
CA TYR A 314 -23.74 14.73 -11.10
C TYR A 314 -23.36 14.70 -9.62
N PHE A 315 -24.32 14.75 -8.70
CA PHE A 315 -24.07 14.84 -7.27
C PHE A 315 -24.78 13.76 -6.49
N VAL A 316 -24.15 13.35 -5.39
CA VAL A 316 -24.66 12.37 -4.44
C VAL A 316 -24.41 12.85 -3.01
N ASN A 317 -25.07 12.23 -2.05
CA ASN A 317 -24.79 12.45 -0.63
C ASN A 317 -23.66 11.52 -0.17
N ILE A 318 -22.56 12.09 0.29
CA ILE A 318 -21.45 11.36 0.92
C ILE A 318 -21.25 11.93 2.32
N LEU A 319 -21.38 11.07 3.34
CA LEU A 319 -21.22 11.43 4.76
C LEU A 319 -22.10 12.64 5.20
N GLY A 320 -23.32 12.72 4.67
CA GLY A 320 -24.29 13.77 5.02
C GLY A 320 -24.06 15.09 4.27
N ARG A 321 -23.19 15.12 3.26
CA ARG A 321 -22.85 16.32 2.49
C ARG A 321 -22.97 16.05 0.98
N PRO A 322 -23.42 17.05 0.19
CA PRO A 322 -23.34 16.96 -1.26
C PRO A 322 -21.89 16.83 -1.73
N ALA A 323 -21.66 15.97 -2.70
CA ALA A 323 -20.38 15.74 -3.32
C ALA A 323 -20.58 15.35 -4.79
N LEU A 324 -19.57 15.57 -5.63
CA LEU A 324 -19.61 15.06 -7.00
C LEU A 324 -19.68 13.53 -6.98
N ASN A 325 -20.50 12.96 -7.85
CA ASN A 325 -20.65 11.52 -8.00
C ASN A 325 -19.42 10.93 -8.68
N MET A 326 -18.39 10.66 -7.88
CA MET A 326 -17.12 10.09 -8.34
C MET A 326 -17.03 8.58 -8.15
N GLY A 327 -18.05 7.96 -7.57
CA GLY A 327 -18.06 6.53 -7.25
C GLY A 327 -16.80 6.08 -6.51
N VAL A 328 -16.19 4.99 -6.97
CA VAL A 328 -14.95 4.44 -6.39
C VAL A 328 -13.71 5.29 -6.71
N PHE A 329 -13.73 6.12 -7.76
CA PHE A 329 -12.56 6.91 -8.17
C PHE A 329 -12.08 7.87 -7.09
N VAL A 330 -13.00 8.55 -6.39
CA VAL A 330 -12.59 9.44 -5.28
C VAL A 330 -11.94 8.65 -4.14
N GLY A 331 -12.33 7.38 -3.95
CA GLY A 331 -11.68 6.46 -3.03
C GLY A 331 -10.23 6.22 -3.38
N ILE A 332 -9.97 5.84 -4.64
CA ILE A 332 -8.62 5.58 -5.15
C ILE A 332 -7.75 6.85 -5.06
N ILE A 333 -8.28 7.99 -5.52
CA ILE A 333 -7.58 9.28 -5.49
C ILE A 333 -7.26 9.68 -4.04
N ALA A 334 -8.24 9.62 -3.14
CA ALA A 334 -8.04 9.94 -1.72
C ALA A 334 -7.02 9.01 -1.05
N GLY A 335 -7.04 7.72 -1.39
CA GLY A 335 -6.05 6.73 -0.98
C GLY A 335 -4.62 7.19 -1.28
N PHE A 336 -4.34 7.53 -2.54
CA PHE A 336 -3.03 8.02 -2.94
C PHE A 336 -2.68 9.39 -2.36
N VAL A 337 -3.63 10.33 -2.29
CA VAL A 337 -3.43 11.66 -1.69
C VAL A 337 -3.00 11.51 -0.23
N GLY A 338 -3.71 10.69 0.55
CA GLY A 338 -3.42 10.42 1.95
C GLY A 338 -2.09 9.69 2.15
N ALA A 339 -1.86 8.60 1.41
CA ALA A 339 -0.62 7.83 1.51
C ALA A 339 0.62 8.66 1.13
N ASN A 340 0.54 9.44 0.05
CA ASN A 340 1.66 10.27 -0.39
C ASN A 340 1.95 11.41 0.61
N ALA A 341 0.90 12.02 1.18
CA ALA A 341 1.08 13.00 2.25
C ALA A 341 1.74 12.35 3.48
N TYR A 342 1.27 11.17 3.90
CA TYR A 342 1.84 10.47 5.04
C TYR A 342 3.31 10.08 4.81
N ASN A 343 3.61 9.36 3.73
CA ASN A 343 4.95 8.89 3.40
C ASN A 343 5.99 10.00 3.32
N LYS A 344 5.58 11.20 2.87
CA LYS A 344 6.48 12.34 2.73
C LYS A 344 6.65 13.18 4.01
N TYR A 345 5.63 13.23 4.88
CA TYR A 345 5.58 14.20 5.98
C TYR A 345 5.47 13.60 7.38
N TYR A 346 5.41 12.27 7.54
CA TYR A 346 5.29 11.64 8.86
C TYR A 346 6.44 11.94 9.82
N ASN A 347 7.62 12.31 9.31
CA ASN A 347 8.83 12.69 10.06
C ASN A 347 9.17 14.18 9.92
N PHE A 348 8.22 15.03 9.49
CA PHE A 348 8.48 16.45 9.27
C PHE A 348 8.78 17.20 10.58
N ARG A 349 9.95 17.85 10.70
CA ARG A 349 10.39 18.54 11.94
C ARG A 349 10.80 20.01 11.76
N LYS A 350 10.35 20.67 10.68
CA LYS A 350 10.83 22.00 10.29
C LYS A 350 9.97 23.17 10.81
N LEU A 351 8.98 22.91 11.68
CA LEU A 351 8.15 23.97 12.24
C LEU A 351 8.90 24.73 13.36
N PRO A 352 8.70 26.06 13.47
CA PRO A 352 9.26 26.86 14.55
C PRO A 352 8.68 26.43 15.91
N ASP A 353 9.34 26.80 17.01
CA ASP A 353 9.00 26.37 18.38
C ASP A 353 7.53 26.57 18.75
N ALA A 354 6.94 27.69 18.31
CA ALA A 354 5.52 28.00 18.54
C ALA A 354 4.55 26.99 17.90
N LEU A 355 4.96 26.26 16.85
CA LEU A 355 4.17 25.27 16.13
C LEU A 355 4.75 23.85 16.25
N SER A 356 5.75 23.65 17.11
CA SER A 356 6.45 22.37 17.29
C SER A 356 5.52 21.20 17.62
N PHE A 357 4.37 21.47 18.26
CA PHE A 357 3.31 20.48 18.52
C PHE A 357 2.83 19.75 17.26
N PHE A 358 2.82 20.44 16.11
CA PHE A 358 2.36 19.89 14.84
C PHE A 358 3.44 19.13 14.07
N ASN A 359 4.67 18.98 14.58
CA ASN A 359 5.69 18.20 13.89
C ASN A 359 5.36 16.67 13.87
N GLY A 360 6.04 15.96 12.99
CA GLY A 360 5.94 14.51 12.79
C GLY A 360 4.59 14.08 12.23
N LYS A 361 4.06 12.95 12.73
CA LYS A 361 2.78 12.37 12.27
C LYS A 361 1.60 13.34 12.39
N ARG A 362 1.67 14.32 13.30
CA ARG A 362 0.64 15.36 13.52
C ARG A 362 0.65 16.44 12.44
N PHE A 363 1.70 16.54 11.63
CA PHE A 363 1.76 17.46 10.50
C PHE A 363 0.94 16.96 9.31
N VAL A 364 0.81 15.63 9.19
CA VAL A 364 0.17 14.98 8.03
C VAL A 364 -1.25 15.50 7.79
N PRO A 365 -2.15 15.61 8.79
CA PRO A 365 -3.48 16.18 8.58
C PRO A 365 -3.49 17.59 7.96
N LEU A 366 -2.55 18.46 8.34
CA LEU A 366 -2.45 19.82 7.77
C LEU A 366 -2.11 19.78 6.29
N VAL A 367 -1.16 18.91 5.90
CA VAL A 367 -0.80 18.70 4.49
C VAL A 367 -1.95 18.05 3.72
N VAL A 368 -2.64 17.08 4.32
CA VAL A 368 -3.80 16.43 3.71
C VAL A 368 -4.89 17.46 3.42
N ILE A 369 -5.15 18.41 4.31
CA ILE A 369 -6.11 19.50 4.05
C ILE A 369 -5.73 20.28 2.78
N PHE A 370 -4.47 20.68 2.67
CA PHE A 370 -3.98 21.39 1.50
C PHE A 370 -4.08 20.55 0.22
N TYR A 371 -3.56 19.32 0.21
CA TYR A 371 -3.60 18.44 -0.95
C TYR A 371 -5.02 18.08 -1.38
N SER A 372 -5.92 17.84 -0.42
CA SER A 372 -7.32 17.53 -0.68
C SER A 372 -8.04 18.72 -1.31
N THR A 373 -7.77 19.94 -0.83
CA THR A 373 -8.35 21.17 -1.39
C THR A 373 -7.90 21.36 -2.84
N VAL A 374 -6.60 21.25 -3.12
CA VAL A 374 -6.07 21.35 -4.49
C VAL A 374 -6.66 20.28 -5.40
N THR A 375 -6.72 19.03 -4.91
CA THR A 375 -7.29 17.91 -5.67
C THR A 375 -8.77 18.13 -5.97
N ALA A 376 -9.55 18.60 -4.99
CA ALA A 376 -10.97 18.89 -5.16
C ALA A 376 -11.23 20.02 -6.15
N ILE A 377 -10.41 21.08 -6.16
CA ILE A 377 -10.50 22.16 -7.15
C ILE A 377 -10.30 21.59 -8.56
N LEU A 378 -9.25 20.77 -8.76
CA LEU A 378 -8.98 20.13 -10.05
C LEU A 378 -10.14 19.22 -10.48
N LEU A 379 -10.64 18.39 -9.56
CA LEU A 379 -11.78 17.50 -9.83
C LEU A 379 -13.07 18.27 -10.13
N SER A 380 -13.30 19.42 -9.50
CA SER A 380 -14.48 20.26 -9.77
C SER A 380 -14.48 20.82 -11.20
N VAL A 381 -13.32 20.90 -11.85
CA VAL A 381 -13.20 21.28 -13.27
C VAL A 381 -13.28 20.06 -14.18
N VAL A 382 -12.52 19.01 -13.88
CA VAL A 382 -12.32 17.87 -14.79
C VAL A 382 -13.47 16.86 -14.70
N TRP A 383 -13.95 16.57 -13.49
CA TRP A 383 -14.91 15.49 -13.25
C TRP A 383 -16.27 15.71 -13.91
N PRO A 384 -16.85 16.92 -13.97
CA PRO A 384 -18.10 17.12 -14.71
C PRO A 384 -18.02 16.72 -16.20
N VAL A 385 -16.85 16.84 -16.82
CA VAL A 385 -16.65 16.38 -18.20
C VAL A 385 -16.64 14.85 -18.27
N VAL A 386 -15.91 14.21 -17.34
CA VAL A 386 -15.84 12.75 -17.23
C VAL A 386 -17.21 12.15 -16.93
N GLN A 387 -17.92 12.71 -15.93
CA GLN A 387 -19.26 12.29 -15.55
C GLN A 387 -20.26 12.47 -16.70
N GLY A 388 -20.19 13.57 -17.43
CA GLY A 388 -20.99 13.78 -18.64
C GLY A 388 -20.76 12.65 -19.65
N GLY A 389 -19.49 12.31 -19.92
CA GLY A 389 -19.16 11.19 -20.80
C GLY A 389 -19.67 9.83 -20.29
N ILE A 390 -19.64 9.57 -18.99
CA ILE A 390 -20.20 8.35 -18.37
C ILE A 390 -21.72 8.32 -18.55
N ASN A 391 -22.40 9.44 -18.29
CA ASN A 391 -23.84 9.57 -18.42
C ASN A 391 -24.27 9.35 -19.89
N ASP A 392 -23.61 10.01 -20.84
CA ASP A 392 -23.88 9.89 -22.28
C ASP A 392 -23.65 8.45 -22.77
N PHE A 393 -22.51 7.86 -22.37
CA PHE A 393 -22.17 6.48 -22.72
C PHE A 393 -23.25 5.50 -22.27
N GLY A 394 -23.78 5.68 -21.08
CA GLY A 394 -24.73 4.71 -20.59
C GLY A 394 -26.19 4.97 -20.99
N VAL A 395 -26.57 6.22 -21.31
CA VAL A 395 -27.80 6.50 -22.09
C VAL A 395 -27.71 5.83 -23.47
N TRP A 396 -26.53 5.83 -24.09
CA TRP A 396 -26.30 5.08 -25.33
C TRP A 396 -26.49 3.58 -25.11
N ILE A 397 -25.92 2.97 -24.06
CA ILE A 397 -26.15 1.55 -23.73
C ILE A 397 -27.64 1.24 -23.57
N ALA A 398 -28.36 2.00 -22.75
CA ALA A 398 -29.78 1.78 -22.47
C ALA A 398 -30.64 1.75 -23.74
N ASN A 399 -30.37 2.70 -24.65
CA ASN A 399 -31.11 2.84 -25.91
C ASN A 399 -30.61 1.90 -27.02
N SER A 400 -29.41 1.33 -26.88
CA SER A 400 -28.79 0.48 -27.90
C SER A 400 -29.26 -0.98 -27.92
N SER A 401 -30.10 -1.37 -26.95
CA SER A 401 -30.61 -2.75 -26.79
C SER A 401 -31.33 -3.28 -28.05
N SER A 402 -31.98 -2.41 -28.81
CA SER A 402 -32.67 -2.76 -30.07
C SER A 402 -31.83 -2.48 -31.33
N THR A 403 -30.95 -1.47 -31.31
CA THR A 403 -30.14 -1.06 -32.47
C THR A 403 -28.80 -1.79 -32.57
N SER A 404 -28.32 -2.43 -31.50
CA SER A 404 -27.02 -3.10 -31.46
C SER A 404 -27.04 -4.37 -30.59
N PRO A 405 -27.86 -5.38 -30.96
CA PRO A 405 -28.14 -6.56 -30.13
C PRO A 405 -26.91 -7.43 -29.83
N ILE A 406 -25.84 -7.36 -30.63
CA ILE A 406 -24.59 -8.11 -30.41
C ILE A 406 -23.49 -7.19 -29.85
N LEU A 407 -23.36 -5.99 -30.42
CA LEU A 407 -22.27 -5.08 -30.09
C LEU A 407 -22.43 -4.47 -28.69
N ALA A 408 -23.65 -4.14 -28.26
CA ALA A 408 -23.88 -3.53 -26.96
C ALA A 408 -23.56 -4.50 -25.80
N PRO A 409 -24.03 -5.77 -25.78
CA PRO A 409 -23.60 -6.75 -24.78
C PRO A 409 -22.10 -7.05 -24.83
N PHE A 410 -21.49 -7.09 -26.03
CA PHE A 410 -20.04 -7.30 -26.18
C PHE A 410 -19.22 -6.17 -25.55
N ILE A 411 -19.55 -4.91 -25.86
CA ILE A 411 -18.87 -3.75 -25.29
C ILE A 411 -19.10 -3.69 -23.79
N TYR A 412 -20.34 -3.89 -23.32
CA TYR A 412 -20.67 -3.94 -21.90
C TYR A 412 -19.83 -4.98 -21.16
N GLY A 413 -19.83 -6.24 -21.61
CA GLY A 413 -19.09 -7.32 -20.96
C GLY A 413 -17.57 -7.14 -21.04
N THR A 414 -17.06 -6.62 -22.15
CA THR A 414 -15.63 -6.31 -22.29
C THR A 414 -15.22 -5.21 -21.31
N LEU A 415 -16.01 -4.13 -21.24
CA LEU A 415 -15.73 -2.99 -20.37
C LEU A 415 -15.88 -3.37 -18.89
N GLU A 416 -16.89 -4.15 -18.53
CA GLU A 416 -17.06 -4.71 -17.18
C GLU A 416 -15.79 -5.45 -16.73
N ARG A 417 -15.23 -6.31 -17.59
CA ARG A 417 -14.02 -7.09 -17.29
C ARG A 417 -12.77 -6.22 -17.18
N LEU A 418 -12.64 -5.18 -18.00
CA LEU A 418 -11.53 -4.23 -17.92
C LEU A 418 -11.59 -3.37 -16.65
N LEU A 419 -12.79 -3.08 -16.13
CA LEU A 419 -13.01 -2.24 -14.96
C LEU A 419 -13.01 -3.01 -13.63
N LEU A 420 -13.07 -4.34 -13.68
CA LEU A 420 -13.08 -5.21 -12.49
C LEU A 420 -11.87 -4.99 -11.57
N PRO A 421 -10.61 -4.96 -12.07
CA PRO A 421 -9.43 -4.80 -11.22
C PRO A 421 -9.41 -3.48 -10.44
N PHE A 422 -10.13 -2.46 -10.92
CA PHE A 422 -10.19 -1.14 -10.30
C PHE A 422 -11.41 -0.95 -9.40
N GLY A 423 -12.28 -1.96 -9.27
CA GLY A 423 -13.57 -1.83 -8.58
C GLY A 423 -14.58 -0.92 -9.30
N LEU A 424 -14.23 -0.45 -10.51
CA LEU A 424 -15.02 0.53 -11.27
C LEU A 424 -16.21 -0.09 -12.00
N HIS A 425 -16.22 -1.41 -12.16
CA HIS A 425 -17.31 -2.14 -12.80
C HIS A 425 -18.67 -1.86 -12.13
N HIS A 426 -18.72 -1.50 -10.85
CA HIS A 426 -19.97 -1.09 -10.17
C HIS A 426 -20.61 0.18 -10.71
N MET A 427 -19.83 1.12 -11.29
CA MET A 427 -20.40 2.30 -11.94
C MET A 427 -21.13 1.94 -13.24
N LEU A 428 -20.88 0.75 -13.78
CA LEU A 428 -21.55 0.22 -14.98
C LEU A 428 -22.65 -0.78 -14.59
N THR A 429 -22.34 -1.73 -13.70
CA THR A 429 -23.28 -2.79 -13.31
C THR A 429 -24.42 -2.30 -12.41
N ILE A 430 -24.19 -1.34 -11.49
CA ILE A 430 -25.28 -0.89 -10.60
C ILE A 430 -26.35 -0.10 -11.38
N PRO A 431 -26.01 0.93 -12.17
CA PRO A 431 -27.01 1.61 -12.98
C PRO A 431 -27.72 0.66 -13.94
N MET A 432 -26.98 -0.22 -14.61
CA MET A 432 -27.55 -1.19 -15.55
C MET A 432 -28.51 -2.19 -14.91
N ASN A 433 -28.28 -2.64 -13.67
CA ASN A 433 -29.12 -3.66 -13.05
C ASN A 433 -30.20 -3.12 -12.11
N TYR A 434 -30.03 -1.91 -11.55
CA TYR A 434 -30.87 -1.40 -10.46
C TYR A 434 -31.49 -0.03 -10.71
N THR A 435 -31.29 0.56 -11.89
CA THR A 435 -31.91 1.85 -12.25
C THR A 435 -32.61 1.75 -13.59
N SER A 436 -33.36 2.80 -13.96
CA SER A 436 -34.02 2.90 -15.27
C SER A 436 -33.07 2.78 -16.48
N PHE A 437 -31.77 2.87 -16.24
CA PHE A 437 -30.71 2.65 -17.22
C PHE A 437 -30.67 1.23 -17.81
N GLY A 438 -31.06 0.22 -17.02
CA GLY A 438 -31.21 -1.16 -17.48
C GLY A 438 -32.43 -1.42 -18.35
N GLY A 439 -33.24 -0.39 -18.57
CA GLY A 439 -34.61 -0.51 -19.04
C GLY A 439 -35.60 -0.62 -17.89
N THR A 440 -36.84 -0.18 -18.13
CA THR A 440 -37.96 -0.32 -17.20
C THR A 440 -38.89 -1.42 -17.71
N TYR A 441 -39.12 -2.46 -16.91
CA TYR A 441 -40.17 -3.44 -17.19
C TYR A 441 -41.48 -2.92 -16.58
N THR A 442 -42.40 -2.45 -17.44
CA THR A 442 -43.79 -2.11 -17.07
C THR A 442 -44.68 -3.32 -17.17
#